data_AF-A0A444JAA2-F1
#
_entry.id   AF-A0A444JAA2-F1
#
_cell.length_a   1.000
_cell.length_b   1.000
_cell.length_c   1.000
_cell.angle_alpha   90.00
_cell.angle_beta   90.00
_cell.angle_gamma   90.00
#
_symmetry.space_group_name_H-M   'P 1'
#
loop_
_entity.id
_entity.type
_entity.pdbx_description
1 polymer ?
#
loop_
_entity_poly.entity_id
_entity_poly.type
_entity_poly.pdbx_seq_one_letter_code
_entity_poly.pdbx_strand_id
1 'polypeptide(L)'
;MSQQEQVQVTKIFTDYALEKMMDLFHHHDHEVGSQLKKAEPEEYKEYQSTDCITYVLNVLSHAFREMGNDQSAGRAWQLGAHGTRLAKYLVKKHGWKAIYLNPDAVHPRDATADAVRRSEEHTYSSIVALKQHTYYDIPLEYAVQNYCVTPEDHESFQLLNKNKPATQHNEADIASLEQVEFGFGISRGGMHTWLFSKGKVYEVHWNSIGDGLYEATPVRIFPWLSGAIVIPPEQAEHLAASAKLK
;
A
#
# COMPACT_ATOMS: atom_id res chain seq x y z
N MET A 1 -19.32 -14.56 -44.84
CA MET A 1 -18.75 -14.94 -43.53
C MET A 1 -17.88 -13.78 -43.09
N SER A 2 -18.37 -12.96 -42.16
CA SER A 2 -17.62 -11.82 -41.61
C SER A 2 -16.69 -12.37 -40.53
N GLN A 3 -15.38 -12.30 -40.76
CA GLN A 3 -14.39 -12.49 -39.72
C GLN A 3 -14.40 -11.22 -38.88
N GLN A 4 -14.89 -11.31 -37.64
CA GLN A 4 -14.70 -10.25 -36.66
C GLN A 4 -13.22 -10.23 -36.28
N GLU A 5 -12.51 -9.19 -36.69
CA GLU A 5 -11.18 -8.87 -36.14
C GLU A 5 -11.33 -8.67 -34.63
N GLN A 6 -10.81 -9.63 -33.85
CA GLN A 6 -10.58 -9.40 -32.43
C GLN A 6 -9.46 -8.36 -32.32
N VAL A 7 -9.82 -7.13 -31.97
CA VAL A 7 -8.84 -6.10 -31.58
C VAL A 7 -8.15 -6.61 -30.32
N GLN A 8 -6.91 -7.05 -30.47
CA GLN A 8 -6.08 -7.46 -29.35
C GLN A 8 -5.72 -6.20 -28.55
N VAL A 9 -6.36 -6.01 -27.39
CA VAL A 9 -6.06 -4.90 -26.49
C VAL A 9 -4.65 -5.12 -25.94
N THR A 10 -3.75 -4.16 -26.19
CA THR A 10 -2.40 -4.18 -25.63
C THR A 10 -2.48 -3.90 -24.14
N LYS A 11 -2.10 -4.88 -23.32
CA LYS A 11 -2.01 -4.74 -21.86
C LYS A 11 -0.94 -3.72 -21.47
N ILE A 12 -1.20 -2.98 -20.42
CA ILE A 12 -0.28 -2.05 -19.77
C ILE A 12 0.26 -2.62 -18.45
N PHE A 13 1.17 -1.91 -17.79
CA PHE A 13 1.76 -2.33 -16.53
C PHE A 13 0.70 -2.70 -15.49
N THR A 14 -0.32 -1.84 -15.34
CA THR A 14 -1.42 -2.03 -14.38
C THR A 14 -2.13 -3.36 -14.60
N ASP A 15 -2.40 -3.75 -15.84
CA ASP A 15 -3.08 -5.02 -16.16
C ASP A 15 -2.26 -6.22 -15.68
N TYR A 16 -0.97 -6.27 -16.05
CA TYR A 16 -0.09 -7.37 -15.66
C TYR A 16 0.13 -7.44 -14.14
N ALA A 17 0.24 -6.27 -13.49
CA ALA A 17 0.41 -6.21 -12.05
C ALA A 17 -0.85 -6.68 -11.31
N LEU A 18 -2.03 -6.24 -11.75
CA LEU A 18 -3.31 -6.65 -11.17
C LEU A 18 -3.55 -8.15 -11.35
N GLU A 19 -3.31 -8.68 -12.55
CA GLU A 19 -3.43 -10.12 -12.82
C GLU A 19 -2.51 -10.93 -11.92
N LYS A 20 -1.23 -10.55 -11.80
CA LYS A 20 -0.29 -11.29 -10.95
C LYS A 20 -0.60 -11.16 -9.46
N MET A 21 -1.08 -9.98 -9.04
CA MET A 21 -1.51 -9.75 -7.66
C MET A 21 -2.66 -10.70 -7.29
N MET A 22 -3.69 -10.80 -8.15
CA MET A 22 -4.84 -11.67 -7.91
C MET A 22 -4.50 -13.15 -8.05
N ASP A 23 -3.61 -13.51 -8.98
CA ASP A 23 -3.09 -14.88 -9.11
C ASP A 23 -2.46 -15.37 -7.81
N LEU A 24 -1.50 -14.62 -7.26
CA LEU A 24 -0.86 -14.97 -5.99
C LEU A 24 -1.86 -14.95 -4.82
N PHE A 25 -2.77 -13.98 -4.80
CA PHE A 25 -3.80 -13.91 -3.75
C PHE A 25 -4.71 -15.14 -3.75
N HIS A 26 -5.03 -15.71 -4.91
CA HIS A 26 -5.93 -16.87 -5.03
C HIS A 26 -5.22 -18.23 -5.06
N HIS A 27 -3.92 -18.28 -5.38
CA HIS A 27 -3.17 -19.53 -5.58
C HIS A 27 -1.88 -19.57 -4.74
N HIS A 28 -2.03 -19.61 -3.40
CA HIS A 28 -0.93 -19.59 -2.43
C HIS A 28 -0.93 -20.80 -1.47
N ASP A 29 -1.59 -21.89 -1.85
CA ASP A 29 -1.68 -23.13 -1.07
C ASP A 29 -0.31 -23.79 -0.77
N HIS A 30 0.70 -23.46 -1.58
CA HIS A 30 2.07 -23.93 -1.47
C HIS A 30 3.01 -22.93 -0.76
N GLU A 31 2.48 -21.81 -0.25
CA GLU A 31 3.26 -20.77 0.42
C GLU A 31 3.03 -20.78 1.95
N VAL A 32 4.00 -20.23 2.69
CA VAL A 32 3.96 -20.04 4.14
C VAL A 32 4.64 -18.72 4.51
N GLY A 33 4.16 -18.06 5.55
CA GLY A 33 4.77 -16.86 6.09
C GLY A 33 6.22 -17.10 6.52
N SER A 34 7.10 -16.15 6.19
CA SER A 34 8.55 -16.29 6.37
C SER A 34 9.00 -16.48 7.83
N GLN A 35 8.33 -15.85 8.79
CA GLN A 35 8.59 -16.05 10.22
C GLN A 35 8.06 -17.39 10.71
N LEU A 36 6.89 -17.83 10.22
CA LEU A 36 6.34 -19.15 10.58
C LEU A 36 7.26 -20.27 10.09
N LYS A 37 7.70 -20.22 8.82
CA LYS A 37 8.68 -21.18 8.30
C LYS A 37 10.00 -21.17 9.07
N LYS A 38 10.46 -19.99 9.50
CA LYS A 38 11.68 -19.88 10.32
C LYS A 38 11.50 -20.49 11.71
N ALA A 39 10.32 -20.37 12.30
CA ALA A 39 10.00 -20.95 13.61
C ALA A 39 9.84 -22.48 13.53
N GLU A 40 9.24 -22.99 12.45
CA GLU A 40 8.88 -24.40 12.25
C GLU A 40 9.45 -24.96 10.92
N PRO A 41 10.79 -25.01 10.76
CA PRO A 41 11.41 -25.29 9.46
C PRO A 41 11.19 -26.71 8.94
N GLU A 42 11.09 -27.70 9.82
CA GLU A 42 10.87 -29.11 9.42
C GLU A 42 9.43 -29.37 8.97
N GLU A 43 8.46 -28.69 9.59
CA GLU A 43 7.04 -28.80 9.25
C GLU A 43 6.77 -28.17 7.88
N TYR A 44 7.33 -26.98 7.64
CA TYR A 44 7.10 -26.23 6.39
C TYR A 44 8.25 -26.31 5.38
N LYS A 45 9.07 -27.36 5.44
CA LYS A 45 10.26 -27.49 4.58
C LYS A 45 9.92 -27.42 3.08
N GLU A 46 8.81 -28.03 2.68
CA GLU A 46 8.34 -28.09 1.28
C GLU A 46 7.60 -26.81 0.82
N TYR A 47 7.20 -25.94 1.74
CA TYR A 47 6.46 -24.71 1.41
C TYR A 47 7.40 -23.59 0.95
N GLN A 48 6.94 -22.71 0.07
CA GLN A 48 7.69 -21.51 -0.30
C GLN A 48 7.51 -20.42 0.75
N SER A 49 8.62 -19.80 1.17
CA SER A 49 8.57 -18.69 2.13
C SER A 49 8.10 -17.42 1.43
N THR A 50 7.13 -16.73 2.00
CA THR A 50 6.63 -15.43 1.51
C THR A 50 6.47 -14.43 2.66
N ASP A 51 6.40 -13.15 2.33
CA ASP A 51 6.09 -12.07 3.24
C ASP A 51 5.61 -10.83 2.47
N CYS A 52 5.30 -9.77 3.20
CA CYS A 52 4.70 -8.57 2.65
C CYS A 52 5.55 -7.88 1.58
N ILE A 53 6.89 -8.01 1.62
CA ILE A 53 7.76 -7.46 0.59
C ILE A 53 7.97 -8.43 -0.57
N THR A 54 8.09 -9.73 -0.30
CA THR A 54 8.23 -10.77 -1.32
C THR A 54 7.03 -10.77 -2.27
N TYR A 55 5.81 -10.63 -1.74
CA TYR A 55 4.60 -10.50 -2.52
C TYR A 55 4.64 -9.30 -3.49
N VAL A 56 4.97 -8.11 -2.97
CA VAL A 56 5.12 -6.89 -3.77
C VAL A 56 6.15 -7.07 -4.88
N LEU A 57 7.32 -7.63 -4.56
CA LEU A 57 8.40 -7.81 -5.53
C LEU A 57 8.05 -8.82 -6.63
N ASN A 58 7.33 -9.89 -6.30
CA ASN A 58 6.83 -10.84 -7.28
C ASN A 58 5.89 -10.15 -8.28
N VAL A 59 4.94 -9.34 -7.79
CA VAL A 59 3.99 -8.60 -8.65
C VAL A 59 4.69 -7.55 -9.51
N LEU A 60 5.46 -6.65 -8.89
CA LEU A 60 6.12 -5.56 -9.62
C LEU A 60 7.14 -6.09 -10.63
N SER A 61 7.94 -7.09 -10.24
CA SER A 61 8.94 -7.66 -11.14
C SER A 61 8.31 -8.42 -12.30
N HIS A 62 7.19 -9.13 -12.08
CA HIS A 62 6.44 -9.75 -13.17
C HIS A 62 5.94 -8.70 -14.17
N ALA A 63 5.22 -7.68 -13.70
CA ALA A 63 4.68 -6.64 -14.56
C ALA A 63 5.77 -5.88 -15.35
N PHE A 64 6.93 -5.59 -14.73
CA PHE A 64 8.05 -5.01 -15.48
C PHE A 64 8.60 -5.93 -16.57
N ARG A 65 8.69 -7.25 -16.32
CA ARG A 65 9.17 -8.22 -17.33
C ARG A 65 8.21 -8.36 -18.49
N GLU A 66 6.90 -8.43 -18.23
CA GLU A 66 5.87 -8.47 -19.27
C GLU A 66 5.89 -7.20 -20.14
N MET A 67 6.28 -6.07 -19.56
CA MET A 67 6.53 -4.81 -20.28
C MET A 67 7.91 -4.76 -20.98
N GLY A 68 8.68 -5.85 -20.99
CA GLY A 68 10.02 -5.93 -21.60
C GLY A 68 11.11 -5.16 -20.84
N ASN A 69 10.92 -4.89 -19.55
CA ASN A 69 11.79 -4.06 -18.72
C ASN A 69 12.47 -4.86 -17.59
N ASP A 70 13.24 -5.89 -17.97
CA ASP A 70 13.99 -6.75 -17.05
C ASP A 70 14.91 -5.98 -16.10
N GLN A 71 15.49 -4.87 -16.57
CA GLN A 71 16.35 -4.02 -15.75
C GLN A 71 15.58 -3.45 -14.55
N SER A 72 14.35 -2.99 -14.75
CA SER A 72 13.53 -2.44 -13.68
C SER A 72 13.00 -3.53 -12.76
N ALA A 73 12.67 -4.71 -13.31
CA ALA A 73 12.34 -5.89 -12.52
C ALA A 73 13.48 -6.26 -11.56
N GLY A 74 14.72 -6.38 -12.07
CA GLY A 74 15.91 -6.65 -11.25
C GLY A 74 16.19 -5.53 -10.24
N ARG A 75 15.98 -4.27 -10.63
CA ARG A 75 16.18 -3.12 -9.72
C ARG A 75 15.15 -3.10 -8.58
N ALA A 76 13.90 -3.51 -8.83
CA ALA A 76 12.89 -3.63 -7.79
C ALA A 76 13.36 -4.59 -6.69
N TRP A 77 13.84 -5.79 -7.07
CA TRP A 77 14.38 -6.77 -6.12
C TRP A 77 15.58 -6.24 -5.32
N GLN A 78 16.50 -5.51 -5.95
CA GLN A 78 17.65 -4.91 -5.25
C GLN A 78 17.24 -3.87 -4.21
N LEU A 79 16.12 -3.16 -4.43
CA LEU A 79 15.64 -2.10 -3.55
C LEU A 79 14.63 -2.60 -2.52
N GLY A 80 14.04 -3.78 -2.73
CA GLY A 80 12.95 -4.32 -1.93
C GLY A 80 13.22 -4.40 -0.44
N ALA A 81 14.47 -4.60 -0.02
CA ALA A 81 14.86 -4.59 1.39
C ALA A 81 14.47 -3.29 2.14
N HIS A 82 14.16 -2.21 1.42
CA HIS A 82 13.64 -0.97 1.98
C HIS A 82 12.47 -0.42 1.15
N GLY A 83 11.23 -0.59 1.63
CA GLY A 83 10.02 -0.17 0.91
C GLY A 83 10.04 1.29 0.45
N THR A 84 10.58 2.21 1.26
CA THR A 84 10.73 3.63 0.90
C THR A 84 11.68 3.86 -0.27
N ARG A 85 12.76 3.07 -0.39
CA ARG A 85 13.69 3.18 -1.53
C ARG A 85 13.04 2.68 -2.82
N LEU A 86 12.28 1.60 -2.73
CA LEU A 86 11.50 1.07 -3.85
C LEU A 86 10.44 2.09 -4.31
N ALA A 87 9.66 2.65 -3.39
CA ALA A 87 8.66 3.68 -3.71
C ALA A 87 9.29 4.91 -4.37
N LYS A 88 10.40 5.42 -3.79
CA LYS A 88 11.15 6.57 -4.35
C LYS A 88 11.69 6.26 -5.75
N TYR A 89 12.12 5.02 -6.01
CA TYR A 89 12.56 4.59 -7.34
C TYR A 89 11.41 4.60 -8.34
N LEU A 90 10.24 4.05 -8.00
CA LEU A 90 9.06 4.04 -8.87
C LEU A 90 8.63 5.48 -9.23
N VAL A 91 8.56 6.37 -8.25
CA VAL A 91 8.22 7.78 -8.48
C VAL A 91 9.27 8.46 -9.38
N LYS A 92 10.56 8.37 -9.02
CA LYS A 92 11.60 9.16 -9.70
C LYS A 92 12.04 8.60 -11.05
N LYS A 93 11.91 7.29 -11.29
CA LYS A 93 12.38 6.64 -12.52
C LYS A 93 11.26 6.24 -13.45
N HIS A 94 10.08 5.93 -12.92
CA HIS A 94 8.92 5.50 -13.72
C HIS A 94 7.81 6.54 -13.77
N GLY A 95 7.99 7.70 -13.11
CA GLY A 95 7.01 8.78 -13.13
C GLY A 95 5.72 8.46 -12.37
N TRP A 96 5.75 7.43 -11.50
CA TRP A 96 4.62 7.04 -10.68
C TRP A 96 4.21 8.18 -9.74
N LYS A 97 2.93 8.24 -9.40
CA LYS A 97 2.37 9.28 -8.54
C LYS A 97 2.27 8.77 -7.13
N ALA A 98 2.78 9.54 -6.17
CA ALA A 98 2.69 9.18 -4.76
C ALA A 98 1.56 9.94 -4.07
N ILE A 99 0.82 9.19 -3.27
CA ILE A 99 -0.33 9.62 -2.48
C ILE A 99 0.04 9.39 -1.02
N TYR A 100 0.06 10.43 -0.21
CA TYR A 100 0.20 10.26 1.24
C TYR A 100 -1.08 9.69 1.83
N LEU A 101 -0.94 8.74 2.75
CA LEU A 101 -2.04 8.11 3.46
C LEU A 101 -1.91 8.30 4.97
N ASN A 102 -3.03 8.63 5.62
CA ASN A 102 -3.14 8.61 7.07
C ASN A 102 -4.57 8.29 7.53
N PRO A 103 -4.80 7.26 8.37
CA PRO A 103 -6.15 6.86 8.77
C PRO A 103 -6.86 7.95 9.58
N ASP A 104 -6.16 8.57 10.53
CA ASP A 104 -6.59 9.73 11.31
C ASP A 104 -5.34 10.40 11.91
N ALA A 105 -4.94 11.54 11.35
CA ALA A 105 -3.73 12.23 11.81
C ALA A 105 -3.92 12.96 13.16
N VAL A 106 -5.18 13.21 13.54
CA VAL A 106 -5.56 13.99 14.71
C VAL A 106 -5.80 13.06 15.89
N HIS A 107 -6.54 11.98 15.68
CA HIS A 107 -6.87 10.99 16.71
C HIS A 107 -6.46 9.60 16.21
N PRO A 108 -5.16 9.26 16.14
CA PRO A 108 -4.77 7.95 15.64
C PRO A 108 -5.25 6.82 16.55
N ARG A 109 -5.79 5.76 15.92
CA ARG A 109 -6.42 4.65 16.64
C ARG A 109 -5.43 3.83 17.48
N ASP A 110 -4.18 3.83 17.09
CA ASP A 110 -3.08 3.14 17.77
C ASP A 110 -2.32 4.03 18.77
N ALA A 111 -2.86 5.21 19.11
CA ALA A 111 -2.38 5.98 20.24
C ALA A 111 -2.55 5.19 21.54
N THR A 112 -1.43 4.99 22.25
CA THR A 112 -1.44 4.42 23.59
C THR A 112 -0.74 5.38 24.55
N ALA A 113 -1.10 5.31 25.84
CA ALA A 113 -0.52 6.15 26.88
C ALA A 113 1.02 6.01 26.96
N ASP A 114 1.54 4.81 26.70
CA ASP A 114 2.97 4.50 26.75
C ASP A 114 3.70 4.74 25.41
N ALA A 115 2.97 4.83 24.30
CA ALA A 115 3.54 4.99 22.96
C ALA A 115 3.20 6.32 22.28
N VAL A 116 2.88 7.37 23.06
CA VAL A 116 2.62 8.74 22.56
C VAL A 116 3.64 9.16 21.49
N ARG A 117 4.94 8.90 21.71
CA ARG A 117 6.02 9.21 20.74
C ARG A 117 5.99 8.39 19.44
N ARG A 118 5.45 7.17 19.45
CA ARG A 118 5.29 6.35 18.23
C ARG A 118 4.06 6.81 17.45
N SER A 119 2.99 7.13 18.15
CA SER A 119 1.74 7.62 17.56
C SER A 119 1.84 9.08 17.09
N GLU A 120 2.86 9.83 17.54
CA GLU A 120 3.28 11.10 16.95
C GLU A 120 3.66 10.97 15.46
N GLU A 121 4.00 9.78 14.95
CA GLU A 121 4.27 9.58 13.51
C GLU A 121 3.09 10.06 12.67
N HIS A 122 1.85 9.77 13.07
CA HIS A 122 0.65 10.20 12.36
C HIS A 122 0.60 11.72 12.20
N THR A 123 0.69 12.45 13.30
CA THR A 123 0.59 13.91 13.29
C THR A 123 1.80 14.53 12.60
N TYR A 124 3.01 14.04 12.91
CA TYR A 124 4.25 14.56 12.35
C TYR A 124 4.33 14.36 10.84
N SER A 125 4.13 13.13 10.36
CA SER A 125 4.23 12.83 8.93
C SER A 125 3.14 13.53 8.12
N SER A 126 1.96 13.76 8.71
CA SER A 126 0.88 14.55 8.10
C SER A 126 1.31 16.00 7.89
N ILE A 127 1.91 16.63 8.91
CA ILE A 127 2.43 17.99 8.80
C ILE A 127 3.53 18.08 7.73
N VAL A 128 4.45 17.11 7.69
CA VAL A 128 5.53 17.07 6.69
C VAL A 128 4.96 16.86 5.28
N ALA A 129 4.04 15.91 5.11
CA ALA A 129 3.40 15.64 3.83
C ALA A 129 2.67 16.86 3.28
N LEU A 130 1.88 17.55 4.11
CA LEU A 130 1.10 18.72 3.70
C LEU A 130 1.94 19.98 3.49
N LYS A 131 3.07 20.15 4.19
CA LYS A 131 3.91 21.36 4.06
C LYS A 131 5.07 21.23 3.10
N GLN A 132 5.65 20.03 3.02
CA GLN A 132 6.87 19.77 2.26
C GLN A 132 6.64 18.86 1.05
N HIS A 133 5.43 18.31 0.91
CA HIS A 133 5.07 17.38 -0.17
C HIS A 133 6.03 16.20 -0.24
N THR A 134 6.41 15.66 0.92
CA THR A 134 7.25 14.47 1.03
C THR A 134 6.81 13.50 2.12
N TYR A 135 7.09 12.23 1.92
CA TYR A 135 7.02 11.18 2.95
C TYR A 135 8.29 10.33 2.86
N TYR A 136 9.19 10.42 3.85
CA TYR A 136 10.51 9.75 3.81
C TYR A 136 11.28 9.99 2.48
N ASP A 137 11.38 11.26 2.07
CA ASP A 137 11.96 11.73 0.79
C ASP A 137 11.29 11.22 -0.50
N ILE A 138 10.14 10.57 -0.41
CA ILE A 138 9.29 10.26 -1.56
C ILE A 138 8.53 11.53 -1.90
N PRO A 139 8.72 12.13 -3.10
CA PRO A 139 7.92 13.28 -3.52
C PRO A 139 6.45 12.87 -3.64
N LEU A 140 5.57 13.63 -2.98
CA LEU A 140 4.12 13.42 -2.98
C LEU A 140 3.47 14.37 -3.97
N GLU A 141 2.43 13.89 -4.66
CA GLU A 141 1.56 14.74 -5.50
C GLU A 141 0.15 14.85 -4.91
N TYR A 142 -0.28 13.84 -4.15
CA TYR A 142 -1.61 13.76 -3.56
C TYR A 142 -1.54 13.39 -2.08
N ALA A 143 -2.64 13.63 -1.36
CA ALA A 143 -2.88 13.14 -0.02
C ALA A 143 -4.34 12.68 0.13
N VAL A 144 -4.53 11.51 0.72
CA VAL A 144 -5.82 10.99 1.14
C VAL A 144 -5.71 10.67 2.63
N GLN A 145 -6.41 11.43 3.45
CA GLN A 145 -6.38 11.32 4.90
C GLN A 145 -7.77 11.04 5.45
N ASN A 146 -7.84 10.65 6.72
CA ASN A 146 -9.10 10.49 7.45
C ASN A 146 -9.96 9.37 6.84
N TYR A 147 -9.32 8.31 6.37
CA TYR A 147 -10.01 7.19 5.74
C TYR A 147 -10.51 6.16 6.76
N CYS A 148 -9.95 6.13 7.97
CA CYS A 148 -10.35 5.26 9.07
C CYS A 148 -10.32 6.10 10.36
N VAL A 149 -11.34 6.95 10.54
CA VAL A 149 -11.41 7.89 11.68
C VAL A 149 -11.61 7.15 13.00
N THR A 150 -11.02 7.67 14.07
CA THR A 150 -11.18 7.08 15.40
C THR A 150 -12.52 7.50 16.02
N PRO A 151 -13.40 6.55 16.40
CA PRO A 151 -14.65 6.84 17.07
C PRO A 151 -14.44 7.58 18.41
N GLU A 152 -15.40 8.43 18.81
CA GLU A 152 -15.31 9.20 20.06
C GLU A 152 -15.31 8.33 21.33
N ASP A 153 -15.88 7.12 21.24
CA ASP A 153 -15.93 6.13 22.32
C ASP A 153 -14.69 5.21 22.35
N HIS A 154 -13.76 5.37 21.40
CA HIS A 154 -12.51 4.60 21.38
C HIS A 154 -11.54 5.10 22.45
N GLU A 155 -10.82 4.18 23.11
CA GLU A 155 -9.89 4.51 24.20
C GLU A 155 -8.76 5.46 23.78
N SER A 156 -8.42 5.49 22.49
CA SER A 156 -7.36 6.32 21.92
C SER A 156 -7.82 7.73 21.53
N PHE A 157 -9.13 7.98 21.49
CA PHE A 157 -9.69 9.27 21.09
C PHE A 157 -9.16 10.38 22.01
N GLN A 158 -8.71 11.49 21.41
CA GLN A 158 -8.14 12.64 22.13
C GLN A 158 -6.92 12.33 23.03
N LEU A 159 -6.29 11.16 22.98
CA LEU A 159 -5.08 10.89 23.77
C LEU A 159 -3.91 11.82 23.39
N LEU A 160 -3.69 12.04 22.10
CA LEU A 160 -2.64 12.94 21.59
C LEU A 160 -3.10 14.40 21.50
N ASN A 161 -4.27 14.61 20.89
CA ASN A 161 -4.77 15.94 20.55
C ASN A 161 -6.05 16.27 21.33
N LYS A 162 -5.92 16.39 22.66
CA LYS A 162 -7.02 16.53 23.64
C LYS A 162 -8.08 17.58 23.32
N ASN A 163 -7.71 18.65 22.62
CA ASN A 163 -8.60 19.79 22.36
C ASN A 163 -9.11 19.83 20.91
N LYS A 164 -8.90 18.78 20.12
CA LYS A 164 -9.35 18.72 18.73
C LYS A 164 -10.70 18.00 18.63
N PRO A 165 -11.62 18.50 17.78
CA PRO A 165 -12.90 17.83 17.54
C PRO A 165 -12.68 16.50 16.82
N ALA A 166 -13.71 15.65 16.79
CA ALA A 166 -13.69 14.42 15.99
C ALA A 166 -13.42 14.73 14.51
N THR A 167 -12.61 13.87 13.89
CA THR A 167 -12.28 13.96 12.48
C THR A 167 -13.44 13.38 11.65
N GLN A 168 -13.74 14.00 10.51
CA GLN A 168 -14.71 13.47 9.56
C GLN A 168 -14.02 12.69 8.45
N HIS A 169 -14.69 11.66 7.94
CA HIS A 169 -14.23 10.93 6.76
C HIS A 169 -14.12 11.87 5.55
N ASN A 170 -13.01 11.74 4.83
CA ASN A 170 -12.82 12.45 3.57
C ASN A 170 -13.43 11.66 2.40
N GLU A 171 -14.75 11.60 2.35
CA GLU A 171 -15.50 10.74 1.43
C GLU A 171 -15.11 10.90 -0.04
N ALA A 172 -14.90 12.14 -0.51
CA ALA A 172 -14.59 12.39 -1.91
C ALA A 172 -13.22 11.83 -2.31
N ASP A 173 -12.19 12.08 -1.49
CA ASP A 173 -10.83 11.63 -1.80
C ASP A 173 -10.72 10.11 -1.64
N ILE A 174 -11.38 9.53 -0.64
CA ILE A 174 -11.46 8.07 -0.46
C ILE A 174 -12.14 7.42 -1.67
N ALA A 175 -13.31 7.92 -2.07
CA ALA A 175 -14.05 7.37 -3.22
C ALA A 175 -13.24 7.43 -4.52
N SER A 176 -12.41 8.48 -4.70
CA SER A 176 -11.50 8.59 -5.84
C SER A 176 -10.35 7.58 -5.78
N LEU A 177 -9.80 7.34 -4.59
CA LEU A 177 -8.78 6.32 -4.36
C LEU A 177 -9.34 4.91 -4.61
N GLU A 178 -10.60 4.67 -4.29
CA GLU A 178 -11.30 3.40 -4.54
C GLU A 178 -11.46 3.07 -6.03
N GLN A 179 -11.19 4.00 -6.94
CA GLN A 179 -11.17 3.76 -8.38
C GLN A 179 -9.81 3.30 -8.91
N VAL A 180 -8.71 3.50 -8.16
CA VAL A 180 -7.37 3.09 -8.56
C VAL A 180 -7.30 1.56 -8.64
N GLU A 181 -6.90 1.04 -9.80
CA GLU A 181 -6.89 -0.40 -10.07
C GLU A 181 -5.65 -1.10 -9.52
N PHE A 182 -4.52 -0.40 -9.44
CA PHE A 182 -3.29 -0.94 -8.88
C PHE A 182 -2.44 0.12 -8.19
N GLY A 183 -1.84 -0.24 -7.05
CA GLY A 183 -0.83 0.57 -6.38
C GLY A 183 0.09 -0.26 -5.49
N PHE A 184 1.27 0.28 -5.21
CA PHE A 184 2.19 -0.24 -4.20
C PHE A 184 2.16 0.66 -2.96
N GLY A 185 1.78 0.09 -1.83
CA GLY A 185 1.67 0.80 -0.57
C GLY A 185 2.83 0.51 0.39
N ILE A 186 3.14 1.52 1.19
CA ILE A 186 4.06 1.42 2.32
C ILE A 186 3.41 2.03 3.56
N SER A 187 3.67 1.45 4.73
CA SER A 187 3.28 1.99 6.02
C SER A 187 4.49 2.03 6.96
N ARG A 188 4.45 2.91 7.98
CA ARG A 188 5.47 3.00 9.04
C ARG A 188 6.89 3.18 8.48
N GLY A 189 7.09 4.18 7.64
CA GLY A 189 8.38 4.44 7.00
C GLY A 189 8.89 3.32 6.09
N GLY A 190 7.98 2.50 5.55
CA GLY A 190 8.31 1.37 4.67
C GLY A 190 8.80 0.12 5.37
N MET A 191 8.55 -0.01 6.68
CA MET A 191 8.70 -1.28 7.40
C MET A 191 7.65 -2.30 7.00
N HIS A 192 6.47 -1.83 6.61
CA HIS A 192 5.41 -2.67 6.09
C HIS A 192 5.07 -2.26 4.66
N THR A 193 4.84 -3.25 3.81
CA THR A 193 4.57 -3.07 2.39
C THR A 193 3.36 -3.88 1.97
N TRP A 194 2.59 -3.37 1.02
CA TRP A 194 1.35 -4.00 0.61
C TRP A 194 0.98 -3.58 -0.80
N LEU A 195 -0.01 -4.23 -1.40
CA LEU A 195 -0.54 -3.88 -2.70
C LEU A 195 -1.94 -3.29 -2.55
N PHE A 196 -2.34 -2.45 -3.49
CA PHE A 196 -3.63 -1.76 -3.47
C PHE A 196 -4.41 -2.07 -4.74
N SER A 197 -5.71 -2.31 -4.60
CA SER A 197 -6.62 -2.32 -5.74
C SER A 197 -8.05 -2.04 -5.30
N LYS A 198 -8.71 -1.11 -6.00
CA LYS A 198 -10.14 -0.81 -5.91
C LYS A 198 -10.65 -0.68 -4.47
N GLY A 199 -9.95 0.13 -3.68
CA GLY A 199 -10.34 0.39 -2.29
C GLY A 199 -9.93 -0.68 -1.28
N LYS A 200 -9.10 -1.66 -1.67
CA LYS A 200 -8.62 -2.71 -0.79
C LYS A 200 -7.09 -2.73 -0.73
N VAL A 201 -6.60 -3.03 0.47
CA VAL A 201 -5.20 -3.27 0.79
C VAL A 201 -4.99 -4.79 0.85
N TYR A 202 -4.07 -5.29 0.04
CA TYR A 202 -3.71 -6.70 -0.06
C TYR A 202 -2.38 -6.94 0.65
N GLU A 203 -2.41 -7.77 1.69
CA GLU A 203 -1.30 -8.01 2.60
C GLU A 203 -0.92 -9.49 2.66
N VAL A 204 0.30 -9.75 3.13
CA VAL A 204 0.76 -11.09 3.48
C VAL A 204 1.22 -11.10 4.93
N HIS A 205 0.70 -12.04 5.70
CA HIS A 205 1.04 -12.28 7.09
C HIS A 205 2.21 -13.25 7.18
N TRP A 206 3.39 -12.70 7.48
CA TRP A 206 4.65 -13.44 7.65
C TRP A 206 4.64 -14.56 8.71
N ASN A 207 3.61 -14.67 9.54
CA ASN A 207 3.47 -15.66 10.61
C ASN A 207 2.24 -16.58 10.44
N SER A 208 1.68 -16.64 9.23
CA SER A 208 0.48 -17.41 8.91
C SER A 208 0.70 -18.38 7.74
N ILE A 209 -0.31 -19.21 7.45
CA ILE A 209 -0.38 -20.15 6.33
C ILE A 209 -1.85 -20.35 5.93
N GLY A 210 -2.10 -20.87 4.71
CA GLY A 210 -3.44 -21.12 4.20
C GLY A 210 -4.26 -19.84 4.12
N ASP A 211 -5.56 -19.91 4.45
CA ASP A 211 -6.49 -18.78 4.35
C ASP A 211 -6.08 -17.55 5.18
N GLY A 212 -5.21 -17.71 6.17
CA GLY A 212 -4.69 -16.61 6.99
C GLY A 212 -3.41 -15.96 6.44
N LEU A 213 -2.84 -16.49 5.35
CA LEU A 213 -1.58 -15.99 4.78
C LEU A 213 -1.78 -14.67 4.03
N TYR A 214 -2.79 -14.60 3.18
CA TYR A 214 -3.14 -13.41 2.40
C TYR A 214 -4.42 -12.78 2.94
N GLU A 215 -4.44 -11.45 3.02
CA GLU A 215 -5.61 -10.70 3.48
C GLU A 215 -5.94 -9.56 2.52
N ALA A 216 -7.23 -9.27 2.36
CA ALA A 216 -7.72 -8.12 1.59
C ALA A 216 -8.61 -7.24 2.48
N THR A 217 -8.05 -6.14 2.97
CA THR A 217 -8.70 -5.22 3.92
C THR A 217 -9.23 -3.98 3.19
N PRO A 218 -10.52 -3.62 3.32
CA PRO A 218 -11.01 -2.35 2.80
C PRO A 218 -10.22 -1.16 3.39
N VAL A 219 -9.79 -0.22 2.55
CA VAL A 219 -8.97 0.93 2.96
C VAL A 219 -9.64 1.73 4.06
N ARG A 220 -10.98 1.82 4.04
CA ARG A 220 -11.79 2.53 5.03
C ARG A 220 -11.66 2.01 6.46
N ILE A 221 -11.16 0.79 6.63
CA ILE A 221 -10.94 0.16 7.94
C ILE A 221 -9.49 -0.30 8.12
N PHE A 222 -8.60 0.03 7.20
CA PHE A 222 -7.20 -0.36 7.25
C PHE A 222 -6.49 0.39 8.39
N PRO A 223 -6.02 -0.30 9.45
CA PRO A 223 -5.71 0.36 10.72
C PRO A 223 -4.25 0.80 10.86
N TRP A 224 -3.40 0.56 9.87
CA TRP A 224 -1.97 0.82 9.99
C TRP A 224 -1.63 2.32 10.08
N LEU A 225 -0.43 2.58 10.59
CA LEU A 225 0.19 3.91 10.69
C LEU A 225 0.20 4.66 9.34
N SER A 226 0.60 5.93 9.39
CA SER A 226 0.84 6.75 8.21
C SER A 226 1.70 6.05 7.15
N GLY A 227 1.46 6.39 5.88
CA GLY A 227 2.05 5.68 4.76
C GLY A 227 2.00 6.45 3.45
N ALA A 228 2.32 5.76 2.37
CA ALA A 228 2.12 6.25 1.02
C ALA A 228 1.71 5.12 0.07
N ILE A 229 0.84 5.43 -0.88
CA ILE A 229 0.63 4.60 -2.08
C ILE A 229 1.36 5.25 -3.23
N VAL A 230 2.12 4.48 -3.99
CA VAL A 230 2.61 4.88 -5.32
C VAL A 230 1.82 4.13 -6.39
N ILE A 231 1.26 4.89 -7.33
CA ILE A 231 0.43 4.38 -8.41
C ILE A 231 1.09 4.63 -9.77
N PRO A 232 0.90 3.73 -10.76
CA PRO A 232 1.27 4.00 -12.14
C PRO A 232 0.67 5.34 -12.65
N PRO A 233 1.37 6.08 -13.52
CA PRO A 233 0.97 7.44 -13.91
C PRO A 233 -0.42 7.52 -14.54
N GLU A 234 -0.83 6.50 -15.29
CA GLU A 234 -2.15 6.41 -15.92
C GLU A 234 -3.30 6.32 -14.91
N GLN A 235 -3.03 5.81 -13.70
CA GLN A 235 -4.04 5.67 -12.65
C GLN A 235 -4.37 7.00 -11.95
N ALA A 236 -3.55 8.04 -12.15
CA ALA A 236 -3.69 9.31 -11.44
C ALA A 236 -4.92 10.12 -11.87
N GLU A 237 -5.50 9.83 -13.04
CA GLU A 237 -6.74 10.46 -13.52
C GLU A 237 -7.96 10.11 -12.67
N HIS A 238 -7.89 9.01 -11.92
CA HIS A 238 -8.94 8.58 -11.01
C HIS A 238 -9.00 9.42 -9.72
N LEU A 239 -7.91 10.12 -9.37
CA LEU A 239 -7.82 10.86 -8.12
C LEU A 239 -8.56 12.20 -8.21
N ALA A 240 -9.32 12.52 -7.17
CA ALA A 240 -10.05 13.77 -7.08
C ALA A 240 -9.09 14.97 -7.06
N ALA A 241 -9.52 16.09 -7.65
CA ALA A 241 -8.74 17.32 -7.59
C ALA A 241 -8.53 17.84 -6.15
N SER A 242 -9.45 17.50 -5.23
CA SER A 242 -9.33 17.80 -3.79
C SER A 242 -8.17 17.07 -3.11
N ALA A 243 -7.79 15.88 -3.59
CA ALA A 243 -6.68 15.10 -3.06
C ALA A 243 -5.31 15.68 -3.46
N LYS A 244 -5.24 16.59 -4.44
CA LYS A 244 -3.97 17.16 -4.91
C LYS A 244 -3.39 18.10 -3.86
N LEU A 245 -2.12 17.89 -3.52
CA LEU A 245 -1.37 18.76 -2.60
C LEU A 245 -1.19 20.15 -3.22
N LYS A 246 -1.38 21.20 -2.41
CA LYS A 246 -1.41 22.61 -2.83
C LYS A 246 -0.15 23.37 -2.44
#